data_AF-A0A7S4PP48-F1
#
_entry.id   AF-A0A7S4PP48-F1
#
_cell.length_a   1.000
_cell.length_b   1.000
_cell.length_c   1.000
_cell.angle_alpha   90.00
_cell.angle_beta   90.00
_cell.angle_gamma   90.00
#
_symmetry.space_group_name_H-M   'P 1'
#
loop_
_entity.id
_entity.type
_entity.pdbx_description
1 polymer ?
#
loop_
_entity_poly.entity_id
_entity_poly.type
_entity_poly.pdbx_seq_one_letter_code
_entity_poly.pdbx_strand_id
1 'polypeptide(L)'
;MFKQSKYKRITTAVFPDKEGDGIVNHEVGNLLHYAATTPSKLPKIGKLLEKRGKLELEKRHVGQVGVVMDAFNKLIDACHDHLTMFAINCLNMIEACFLDSSPEVKMFAKETFVRFVSVESVGGHAQSAANLVVFLLKMAETPLDEPLSMELRVAGLSGLQVFIAVVDDIDVIIRPTNQTSSSPSSPSSSPPSDIDHLMRVVLDNLNMAFKQDPDLKYDPDHDGEEIGGEKGLGQTAMRCISNLASRLNNITVRTVV
;
A
#
# COMPACT_ATOMS: atom_id res chain seq x y z
N MET A 1 -15.29 40.96 1.18
CA MET A 1 -15.52 39.65 1.84
C MET A 1 -15.39 38.57 0.77
N PHE A 2 -14.27 37.86 0.68
CA PHE A 2 -14.06 36.83 -0.36
C PHE A 2 -14.87 35.58 -0.02
N LYS A 3 -15.90 35.27 -0.81
CA LYS A 3 -16.72 34.05 -0.63
C LYS A 3 -15.87 32.82 -0.94
N GLN A 4 -15.61 31.97 0.06
CA GLN A 4 -14.89 30.71 -0.13
C GLN A 4 -15.62 29.84 -1.17
N SER A 5 -14.88 29.26 -2.13
CA SER A 5 -15.48 28.42 -3.16
C SER A 5 -16.11 27.16 -2.57
N LYS A 6 -17.26 26.73 -3.11
CA LYS A 6 -18.06 25.59 -2.58
C LYS A 6 -17.23 24.34 -2.34
N TYR A 7 -16.35 23.98 -3.28
CA TYR A 7 -15.48 22.81 -3.13
C TYR A 7 -14.57 22.90 -1.90
N LYS A 8 -13.97 24.09 -1.65
CA LYS A 8 -13.10 24.27 -0.48
C LYS A 8 -13.89 24.07 0.79
N ARG A 9 -15.07 24.70 0.91
CA ARG A 9 -15.91 24.59 2.09
C ARG A 9 -16.31 23.15 2.40
N ILE A 10 -16.78 22.41 1.38
CA ILE A 10 -17.20 21.01 1.54
C ILE A 10 -15.99 20.13 1.91
N THR A 11 -14.86 20.27 1.21
CA THR A 11 -13.67 19.48 1.53
C THR A 11 -13.10 19.83 2.90
N THR A 12 -13.14 21.09 3.34
CA THR A 12 -12.63 21.45 4.68
C THR A 12 -13.54 21.02 5.81
N ALA A 13 -14.83 20.79 5.54
CA ALA A 13 -15.81 20.41 6.57
C ALA A 13 -15.62 18.99 7.09
N VAL A 14 -14.92 18.11 6.35
CA VAL A 14 -14.66 16.73 6.80
C VAL A 14 -13.64 16.66 7.94
N PHE A 15 -12.87 17.73 8.15
CA PHE A 15 -11.85 17.79 9.19
C PHE A 15 -12.47 18.24 10.51
N PRO A 16 -12.15 17.56 11.62
CA PRO A 16 -12.67 17.92 12.93
C PRO A 16 -12.02 19.22 13.44
N ASP A 17 -12.74 19.92 14.33
CA ASP A 17 -12.23 21.11 15.01
C ASP A 17 -11.20 20.79 16.09
N LYS A 18 -11.24 19.57 16.65
CA LYS A 18 -10.31 19.08 17.66
C LYS A 18 -9.34 18.07 17.06
N GLU A 19 -8.07 18.19 17.42
CA GLU A 19 -7.06 17.19 17.09
C GLU A 19 -7.32 15.89 17.87
N GLY A 20 -7.21 14.75 17.19
CA GLY A 20 -7.49 13.42 17.75
C GLY A 20 -8.88 12.87 17.45
N ASP A 21 -9.82 13.72 17.02
CA ASP A 21 -11.11 13.24 16.52
C ASP A 21 -10.96 12.64 15.11
N GLY A 22 -11.77 11.61 14.81
CA GLY A 22 -11.84 11.03 13.47
C GLY A 22 -12.54 11.93 12.46
N ILE A 23 -12.57 11.49 11.20
CA ILE A 23 -13.24 12.22 10.12
C ILE A 23 -14.73 12.46 10.43
N VAL A 24 -15.25 13.64 10.07
CA VAL A 24 -16.65 14.02 10.36
C VAL A 24 -17.60 13.31 9.39
N ASN A 25 -18.15 12.16 9.80
CA ASN A 25 -18.92 11.24 8.92
C ASN A 25 -20.06 11.89 8.10
N HIS A 26 -20.85 12.80 8.69
CA HIS A 26 -21.89 13.51 7.93
C HIS A 26 -21.31 14.37 6.81
N GLU A 27 -20.20 15.07 7.07
CA GLU A 27 -19.53 15.90 6.08
C GLU A 27 -18.82 15.08 5.01
N VAL A 28 -18.37 13.86 5.34
CA VAL A 28 -17.90 12.89 4.35
C VAL A 28 -19.02 12.58 3.36
N GLY A 29 -20.24 12.29 3.84
CA GLY A 29 -21.39 12.06 2.96
C GLY A 29 -21.63 13.21 1.98
N ASN A 30 -21.54 14.46 2.46
CA ASN A 30 -21.65 15.66 1.62
C ASN A 30 -20.51 15.76 0.58
N LEU A 31 -19.28 15.45 0.99
CA LEU A 31 -18.13 15.44 0.10
C LEU A 31 -18.28 14.41 -1.01
N LEU A 32 -18.64 13.17 -0.66
CA LEU A 32 -18.79 12.07 -1.62
C LEU A 32 -19.94 12.34 -2.58
N HIS A 33 -21.09 12.81 -2.09
CA HIS A 33 -22.20 13.20 -2.94
C HIS A 33 -21.82 14.33 -3.91
N TYR A 34 -21.10 15.35 -3.44
CA TYR A 34 -20.64 16.44 -4.29
C TYR A 34 -19.60 15.99 -5.33
N ALA A 35 -18.68 15.11 -4.94
CA ALA A 35 -17.67 14.54 -5.84
C ALA A 35 -18.32 13.70 -6.94
N ALA A 36 -19.27 12.82 -6.59
CA ALA A 36 -19.99 11.97 -7.53
C ALA A 36 -20.88 12.78 -8.50
N THR A 37 -21.60 13.79 -7.99
CA THR A 37 -22.47 14.64 -8.83
C THR A 37 -21.70 15.69 -9.63
N THR A 38 -20.47 16.03 -9.24
CA THR A 38 -19.63 17.03 -9.92
C THR A 38 -18.17 16.57 -10.09
N PRO A 39 -17.89 15.54 -10.90
CA PRO A 39 -16.54 14.97 -11.03
C PRO A 39 -15.47 15.98 -11.47
N SER A 40 -15.85 17.02 -12.24
CA SER A 40 -14.96 18.14 -12.63
C SER A 40 -14.30 18.89 -11.46
N LYS A 41 -14.72 18.64 -10.21
CA LYS A 41 -14.12 19.21 -9.00
C LYS A 41 -13.12 18.27 -8.33
N LEU A 42 -13.09 16.98 -8.64
CA LEU A 42 -12.16 16.00 -8.08
C LEU A 42 -10.69 16.45 -8.15
N PRO A 43 -10.17 17.03 -9.25
CA PRO A 43 -8.78 17.51 -9.28
C PRO A 43 -8.49 18.60 -8.24
N LYS A 44 -9.49 19.45 -7.95
CA LYS A 44 -9.36 20.51 -6.94
C LYS A 44 -9.49 19.98 -5.52
N ILE A 45 -10.32 18.94 -5.33
CA ILE A 45 -10.49 18.25 -4.05
C ILE A 45 -9.20 17.49 -3.72
N GLY A 46 -8.71 16.64 -4.62
CA GLY A 46 -7.47 15.88 -4.45
C GLY A 46 -6.27 16.78 -4.14
N LYS A 47 -6.08 17.85 -4.92
CA LYS A 47 -5.01 18.84 -4.66
C LYS A 47 -5.12 19.54 -3.31
N LEU A 48 -6.35 19.79 -2.83
CA LEU A 48 -6.56 20.42 -1.53
C LEU A 48 -6.24 19.45 -0.38
N LEU A 49 -6.64 18.18 -0.51
CA LEU A 49 -6.32 17.12 0.44
C LEU A 49 -4.81 16.88 0.52
N GLU A 50 -4.13 16.71 -0.62
CA GLU A 50 -2.67 16.55 -0.68
C GLU A 50 -1.95 17.72 -0.02
N LYS A 51 -2.33 18.97 -0.36
CA LYS A 51 -1.70 20.15 0.23
C LYS A 51 -1.90 20.20 1.74
N ARG A 52 -3.10 19.85 2.23
CA ARG A 52 -3.38 19.83 3.67
C ARG A 52 -2.58 18.71 4.35
N GLY A 53 -2.59 17.50 3.81
CA GLY A 53 -1.86 16.37 4.38
C GLY A 53 -0.36 16.63 4.51
N LYS A 54 0.26 17.20 3.48
CA LYS A 54 1.69 17.60 3.53
C LYS A 54 1.95 18.63 4.63
N LEU A 55 1.07 19.62 4.80
CA LEU A 55 1.19 20.61 5.88
C LEU A 55 1.05 19.96 7.27
N GLU A 56 0.13 19.01 7.42
CA GLU A 56 -0.08 18.33 8.71
C GLU A 56 1.05 17.33 9.03
N LEU A 57 1.70 16.74 8.02
CA LEU A 57 2.95 15.98 8.17
C LEU A 57 4.08 16.88 8.70
N GLU A 58 4.26 18.07 8.11
CA GLU A 58 5.28 19.04 8.57
C GLU A 58 5.06 19.44 10.04
N LYS A 59 3.80 19.54 10.47
CA LYS A 59 3.42 19.85 11.86
C LYS A 59 3.44 18.62 12.79
N ARG A 60 3.68 17.42 12.27
CA ARG A 60 3.62 16.14 13.01
C ARG A 60 2.26 15.84 13.63
N HIS A 61 1.18 16.30 12.99
CA HIS A 61 -0.19 16.06 13.45
C HIS A 61 -0.72 14.71 12.93
N VAL A 62 -0.25 13.60 13.50
CA VAL A 62 -0.53 12.24 13.03
C VAL A 62 -2.04 11.98 12.86
N GLY A 63 -2.87 12.38 13.82
CA GLY A 63 -4.33 12.23 13.71
C GLY A 63 -4.94 13.00 12.53
N GLN A 64 -4.46 14.22 12.24
CA GLN A 64 -4.94 15.00 11.10
C GLN A 64 -4.48 14.41 9.76
N VAL A 65 -3.28 13.82 9.72
CA VAL A 65 -2.81 13.04 8.57
C VAL A 65 -3.72 11.84 8.33
N GLY A 66 -4.08 11.11 9.39
CA GLY A 66 -5.06 10.01 9.34
C GLY A 66 -6.39 10.45 8.72
N VAL A 67 -6.93 11.60 9.14
CA VAL A 67 -8.16 12.17 8.55
C VAL A 67 -8.02 12.49 7.06
N VAL A 68 -6.86 13.00 6.61
CA VAL A 68 -6.60 13.23 5.17
C VAL A 68 -6.58 11.90 4.41
N MET A 69 -5.92 10.89 4.96
CA MET A 69 -5.82 9.56 4.35
C MET A 69 -7.18 8.87 4.28
N ASP A 70 -8.01 8.99 5.33
CA ASP A 70 -9.40 8.53 5.33
C ASP A 70 -10.26 9.24 4.29
N ALA A 71 -10.08 10.55 4.11
CA ALA A 71 -10.78 11.28 3.05
C ALA A 71 -10.41 10.75 1.65
N PHE A 72 -9.14 10.43 1.41
CA PHE A 72 -8.72 9.75 0.18
C PHE A 72 -9.34 8.35 0.07
N ASN A 73 -9.31 7.53 1.12
CA ASN A 73 -9.92 6.19 1.13
C ASN A 73 -11.40 6.24 0.71
N LYS A 74 -12.16 7.16 1.30
CA LYS A 74 -13.58 7.34 0.97
C LYS A 74 -13.81 7.80 -0.47
N LEU A 75 -12.92 8.63 -1.01
CA LEU A 75 -12.98 9.04 -2.43
C LEU A 75 -12.61 7.88 -3.38
N ILE A 76 -11.62 7.07 -3.03
CA ILE A 76 -11.26 5.87 -3.79
C ILE A 76 -12.46 4.94 -3.88
N ASP A 77 -13.08 4.61 -2.73
CA ASP A 77 -14.23 3.70 -2.68
C ASP A 77 -15.42 4.24 -3.49
N ALA A 78 -15.80 5.50 -3.30
CA ALA A 78 -17.02 6.07 -3.85
C ALA A 78 -16.88 6.70 -5.25
N CYS A 79 -15.66 6.99 -5.70
CA CYS A 79 -15.39 7.67 -6.98
C CYS A 79 -14.37 6.93 -7.84
N HIS A 80 -14.28 5.60 -7.72
CA HIS A 80 -13.35 4.76 -8.48
C HIS A 80 -13.49 4.92 -10.01
N ASP A 81 -14.71 5.12 -10.54
CA ASP A 81 -14.95 5.44 -11.96
C ASP A 81 -14.28 6.74 -12.44
N HIS A 82 -13.86 7.60 -11.51
CA HIS A 82 -13.22 8.88 -11.76
C HIS A 82 -11.86 9.00 -11.04
N LEU A 83 -11.25 7.87 -10.65
CA LEU A 83 -10.00 7.81 -9.90
C LEU A 83 -8.88 8.61 -10.55
N THR A 84 -8.76 8.54 -11.88
CA THR A 84 -7.74 9.24 -12.69
C THR A 84 -7.74 10.77 -12.48
N MET A 85 -8.85 11.35 -12.01
CA MET A 85 -8.96 12.79 -11.75
C MET A 85 -8.21 13.26 -10.49
N PHE A 86 -7.86 12.34 -9.59
CA PHE A 86 -7.16 12.66 -8.33
C PHE A 86 -6.08 11.63 -7.95
N ALA A 87 -5.85 10.61 -8.78
CA ALA A 87 -4.90 9.52 -8.54
C ALA A 87 -3.50 10.03 -8.18
N ILE A 88 -2.95 10.95 -8.98
CA ILE A 88 -1.61 11.50 -8.70
C ILE A 88 -1.53 12.23 -7.35
N ASN A 89 -2.59 12.94 -6.94
CA ASN A 89 -2.62 13.63 -5.65
C ASN A 89 -2.66 12.61 -4.49
N CYS A 90 -3.37 11.49 -4.67
CA CYS A 90 -3.41 10.40 -3.70
C CYS A 90 -2.05 9.71 -3.60
N LEU A 91 -1.44 9.33 -4.73
CA LEU A 91 -0.12 8.69 -4.77
C LEU A 91 0.98 9.57 -4.17
N ASN A 92 0.98 10.88 -4.46
CA ASN A 92 1.89 11.83 -3.81
C ASN A 92 1.72 11.89 -2.29
N MET A 93 0.49 11.72 -1.79
CA MET A 93 0.21 11.71 -0.35
C MET A 93 0.67 10.39 0.28
N ILE A 94 0.40 9.26 -0.37
CA ILE A 94 0.88 7.93 0.05
C ILE A 94 2.41 7.94 0.15
N GLU A 95 3.10 8.42 -0.88
CA GLU A 95 4.57 8.53 -0.89
C GLU A 95 5.09 9.39 0.27
N ALA A 96 4.49 10.57 0.49
CA ALA A 96 4.86 11.45 1.58
C ALA A 96 4.69 10.78 2.96
N CYS A 97 3.62 10.00 3.15
CA CYS A 97 3.42 9.24 4.38
C CYS A 97 4.39 8.07 4.55
N PHE A 98 4.74 7.35 3.47
CA PHE A 98 5.75 6.29 3.54
C PHE A 98 7.16 6.80 3.91
N LEU A 99 7.48 8.03 3.50
CA LEU A 99 8.74 8.69 3.82
C LEU A 99 8.81 9.22 5.26
N ASP A 100 7.68 9.29 5.97
CA ASP A 100 7.66 9.75 7.36
C ASP A 100 8.36 8.76 8.31
N SER A 101 8.89 9.25 9.42
CA SER A 101 9.52 8.41 10.45
C SER A 101 8.50 7.62 11.29
N SER A 102 7.27 8.13 11.41
CA SER A 102 6.22 7.58 12.28
C SER A 102 5.68 6.26 11.72
N PRO A 103 5.71 5.16 12.51
CA PRO A 103 5.11 3.89 12.10
C PRO A 103 3.62 4.02 11.77
N GLU A 104 2.87 4.77 12.57
CA GLU A 104 1.43 4.98 12.39
C GLU A 104 1.12 5.68 11.06
N VAL A 105 1.93 6.67 10.67
CA VAL A 105 1.77 7.36 9.38
C VAL A 105 2.04 6.41 8.21
N LYS A 106 3.02 5.52 8.33
CA LYS A 106 3.28 4.46 7.33
C LYS A 106 2.12 3.47 7.24
N MET A 107 1.42 3.19 8.34
CA MET A 107 0.23 2.34 8.32
C MET A 107 -0.89 2.96 7.50
N PHE A 108 -1.15 4.27 7.66
CA PHE A 108 -2.13 4.97 6.82
C PHE A 108 -1.74 4.90 5.34
N ALA A 109 -0.46 5.09 5.01
CA ALA A 109 0.04 4.98 3.64
C ALA A 109 -0.21 3.59 3.04
N LYS A 110 0.16 2.52 3.76
CA LYS A 110 -0.06 1.14 3.34
C LYS A 110 -1.53 0.86 3.10
N GLU A 111 -2.39 1.28 4.02
CA GLU A 111 -3.82 1.01 3.94
C GLU A 111 -4.48 1.71 2.75
N THR A 112 -4.15 2.99 2.52
CA THR A 112 -4.62 3.72 1.34
C THR A 112 -4.04 3.17 0.04
N PHE A 113 -2.77 2.77 0.03
CA PHE A 113 -2.13 2.14 -1.13
C PHE A 113 -2.84 0.86 -1.55
N VAL A 114 -3.12 -0.03 -0.60
CA VAL A 114 -3.83 -1.29 -0.86
C VAL A 114 -5.20 -1.05 -1.46
N ARG A 115 -5.98 -0.09 -0.93
CA ARG A 115 -7.26 0.30 -1.53
C ARG A 115 -7.10 0.83 -2.94
N PHE A 116 -6.13 1.73 -3.15
CA PHE A 116 -5.87 2.37 -4.43
C PHE A 116 -5.60 1.33 -5.53
N VAL A 117 -4.67 0.39 -5.29
CA VAL A 117 -4.33 -0.63 -6.27
C VAL A 117 -5.47 -1.63 -6.50
N SER A 118 -6.27 -1.91 -5.47
CA SER A 118 -7.39 -2.87 -5.57
C SER A 118 -8.53 -2.40 -6.47
N VAL A 119 -8.71 -1.09 -6.65
CA VAL A 119 -9.75 -0.53 -7.52
C VAL A 119 -9.21 -0.03 -8.87
N GLU A 120 -7.89 0.06 -9.03
CA GLU A 120 -7.29 0.50 -10.28
C GLU A 120 -7.27 -0.68 -11.27
N SER A 121 -8.21 -0.69 -12.21
CA SER A 121 -8.09 -1.48 -13.44
C SER A 121 -6.96 -0.90 -14.31
N VAL A 122 -5.70 -1.23 -13.98
CA VAL A 122 -4.46 -0.98 -14.74
C VAL A 122 -4.54 0.25 -15.67
N GLY A 123 -4.61 1.45 -15.09
CA GLY A 123 -4.97 2.68 -15.79
C GLY A 123 -3.99 3.82 -15.56
N GLY A 124 -2.93 3.90 -16.37
CA GLY A 124 -2.02 5.05 -16.46
C GLY A 124 -1.16 5.39 -15.23
N HIS A 125 -1.52 4.91 -14.03
CA HIS A 125 -0.83 5.19 -12.77
C HIS A 125 -0.18 3.94 -12.16
N ALA A 126 -0.40 2.76 -12.75
CA ALA A 126 0.25 1.51 -12.38
C ALA A 126 1.76 1.62 -12.16
N GLN A 127 2.50 2.36 -13.02
CA GLN A 127 3.94 2.58 -12.81
C GLN A 127 4.23 3.44 -11.57
N SER A 128 3.45 4.50 -11.34
CA SER A 128 3.59 5.35 -10.16
C SER A 128 3.28 4.57 -8.88
N ALA A 129 2.27 3.69 -8.90
CA ALA A 129 1.99 2.78 -7.80
C ALA A 129 3.12 1.75 -7.59
N ALA A 130 3.65 1.16 -8.68
CA ALA A 130 4.76 0.21 -8.61
C ALA A 130 6.01 0.82 -7.96
N ASN A 131 6.29 2.10 -8.21
CA ASN A 131 7.41 2.80 -7.58
C ASN A 131 7.29 2.88 -6.04
N LEU A 132 6.08 2.80 -5.48
CA LEU A 132 5.85 2.87 -4.03
C LEU A 132 6.02 1.52 -3.33
N VAL A 133 6.11 0.42 -4.08
CA VAL A 133 6.28 -0.94 -3.53
C VAL A 133 7.56 -1.03 -2.71
N VAL A 134 8.62 -0.30 -3.09
CA VAL A 134 9.88 -0.20 -2.34
C VAL A 134 9.69 0.18 -0.85
N PHE A 135 8.64 0.93 -0.52
CA PHE A 135 8.36 1.29 0.87
C PHE A 135 7.75 0.15 1.67
N LEU A 136 6.83 -0.62 1.07
CA LEU A 136 6.27 -1.82 1.70
C LEU A 136 7.35 -2.88 1.94
N LEU A 137 8.29 -2.96 1.03
CA LEU A 137 9.47 -3.82 1.13
C LEU A 137 10.36 -3.40 2.30
N LYS A 138 10.75 -2.12 2.38
CA LYS A 138 11.49 -1.59 3.54
C LYS A 138 10.77 -1.83 4.86
N MET A 139 9.44 -1.71 4.89
CA MET A 139 8.64 -2.05 6.07
C MET A 139 8.75 -3.55 6.42
N ALA A 140 8.67 -4.44 5.44
CA ALA A 140 8.86 -5.89 5.60
C ALA A 140 10.28 -6.27 6.08
N GLU A 141 11.27 -5.43 5.80
CA GLU A 141 12.67 -5.59 6.19
C GLU A 141 13.02 -4.99 7.56
N THR A 142 12.07 -4.33 8.23
CA THR A 142 12.33 -3.69 9.53
C THR A 142 12.94 -4.70 10.53
N PRO A 143 14.08 -4.38 11.19
CA PRO A 143 14.70 -5.26 12.18
C PRO A 143 13.77 -5.51 13.39
N LEU A 144 13.76 -6.72 13.95
CA LEU A 144 12.83 -7.12 15.02
C LEU A 144 13.25 -6.68 16.44
N ASP A 145 14.07 -5.64 16.54
CA ASP A 145 14.67 -5.15 17.78
C ASP A 145 13.78 -4.19 18.57
N GLU A 146 12.76 -3.60 17.94
CA GLU A 146 11.82 -2.67 18.59
C GLU A 146 10.36 -3.18 18.60
N PRO A 147 9.53 -2.78 19.58
CA PRO A 147 8.14 -3.25 19.71
C PRO A 147 7.26 -3.02 18.48
N LEU A 148 7.44 -1.91 17.77
CA LEU A 148 6.64 -1.56 16.58
C LEU A 148 7.20 -2.16 15.28
N SER A 149 8.40 -2.74 15.31
CA SER A 149 9.02 -3.33 14.14
C SER A 149 8.25 -4.53 13.60
N MET A 150 7.67 -5.35 14.49
CA MET A 150 6.85 -6.48 14.07
C MET A 150 5.59 -6.00 13.34
N GLU A 151 4.94 -4.94 13.83
CA GLU A 151 3.74 -4.37 13.23
C GLU A 151 4.03 -3.83 11.82
N LEU A 152 5.12 -3.07 11.67
CA LEU A 152 5.58 -2.57 10.38
C LEU A 152 5.89 -3.70 9.40
N ARG A 153 6.55 -4.78 9.84
CA ARG A 153 6.83 -5.94 8.98
C ARG A 153 5.55 -6.60 8.49
N VAL A 154 4.60 -6.84 9.39
CA VAL A 154 3.31 -7.44 9.03
C VAL A 154 2.55 -6.53 8.05
N ALA A 155 2.57 -5.23 8.26
CA ALA A 155 1.96 -4.28 7.35
C ALA A 155 2.65 -4.27 5.97
N GLY A 156 3.98 -4.27 5.92
CA GLY A 156 4.74 -4.37 4.68
C GLY A 156 4.39 -5.65 3.91
N LEU A 157 4.51 -6.81 4.57
CA LEU A 157 4.20 -8.11 3.97
C LEU A 157 2.75 -8.22 3.47
N SER A 158 1.78 -7.74 4.27
CA SER A 158 0.36 -7.76 3.85
C SER A 158 0.07 -6.81 2.69
N GLY A 159 0.71 -5.64 2.65
CA GLY A 159 0.60 -4.73 1.50
C GLY A 159 1.15 -5.34 0.22
N LEU A 160 2.31 -6.00 0.30
CA LEU A 160 2.93 -6.71 -0.83
C LEU A 160 2.07 -7.86 -1.34
N GLN A 161 1.48 -8.62 -0.43
CA GLN A 161 0.53 -9.67 -0.76
C GLN A 161 -0.59 -9.15 -1.65
N VAL A 162 -1.22 -8.03 -1.26
CA VAL A 162 -2.35 -7.49 -2.05
C VAL A 162 -1.85 -6.95 -3.38
N PHE A 163 -0.73 -6.24 -3.39
CA PHE A 163 -0.17 -5.70 -4.63
C PHE A 163 0.15 -6.80 -5.65
N ILE A 164 0.81 -7.89 -5.22
CA ILE A 164 1.14 -9.02 -6.09
C ILE A 164 -0.13 -9.70 -6.61
N ALA A 165 -1.16 -9.87 -5.77
CA ALA A 165 -2.42 -10.46 -6.16
C ALA A 165 -3.22 -9.60 -7.17
N VAL A 166 -3.02 -8.28 -7.16
CA VAL A 166 -3.69 -7.35 -8.08
C VAL A 166 -2.96 -7.26 -9.42
N VAL A 167 -1.63 -7.27 -9.41
CA VAL A 167 -0.84 -7.02 -10.62
C VAL A 167 -0.80 -8.24 -11.55
N ASP A 168 -1.08 -9.46 -11.06
CA ASP A 168 -1.08 -10.75 -11.80
C ASP A 168 0.19 -11.08 -12.61
N ASP A 169 1.14 -10.14 -12.72
CA ASP A 169 2.36 -10.21 -13.49
C ASP A 169 3.52 -9.64 -12.67
N ILE A 170 4.13 -10.53 -11.87
CA ILE A 170 5.32 -10.24 -11.07
C ILE A 170 6.45 -9.66 -11.96
N ASP A 171 6.46 -9.93 -13.27
CA ASP A 171 7.49 -9.44 -14.19
C ASP A 171 7.45 -7.92 -14.37
N VAL A 172 6.30 -7.26 -14.16
CA VAL A 172 6.19 -5.79 -14.15
C VAL A 172 6.95 -5.19 -12.96
N ILE A 173 7.01 -5.91 -11.83
CA ILE A 173 7.78 -5.52 -10.64
C ILE A 173 9.26 -5.79 -10.87
N ILE A 174 9.60 -6.87 -11.59
CA ILE A 174 10.98 -7.31 -11.84
C ILE A 174 11.68 -6.52 -12.96
N ARG A 175 10.93 -5.88 -13.88
CA ARG A 175 11.53 -5.20 -15.03
C ARG A 175 12.57 -4.15 -14.60
N PRO A 176 13.87 -4.36 -14.93
CA PRO A 176 14.88 -3.35 -14.66
C PRO A 176 14.53 -2.11 -15.48
N THR A 177 14.47 -0.95 -14.84
CA THR A 177 14.38 0.35 -15.50
C THR A 177 15.65 0.62 -16.30
N ASN A 178 15.79 -0.04 -17.45
CA ASN A 178 16.81 0.26 -18.45
C ASN A 178 16.15 1.01 -19.61
N GLN A 179 15.89 2.30 -19.43
CA GLN A 179 15.91 3.22 -20.56
C GLN A 179 17.28 3.90 -20.63
N THR A 180 18.24 3.26 -21.29
CA THR A 180 19.27 3.97 -22.04
C THR A 180 19.58 3.19 -23.31
N SER A 181 19.31 3.85 -24.42
CA SER A 181 19.68 3.45 -25.77
C SER A 181 21.19 3.20 -25.92
N SER A 182 21.52 2.05 -26.51
CA SER A 182 22.69 1.78 -27.38
C SER A 182 24.10 2.18 -26.92
N SER A 183 24.88 1.20 -26.45
CA SER A 183 26.19 0.74 -26.99
C SER A 183 27.06 0.08 -25.90
N PRO A 184 27.94 -0.90 -26.23
CA PRO A 184 28.60 -1.74 -25.24
C PRO A 184 30.01 -1.24 -24.89
N SER A 185 30.35 -1.11 -23.60
CA SER A 185 31.71 -1.40 -23.09
C SER A 185 31.84 -1.33 -21.56
N SER A 186 32.55 -2.33 -21.05
CA SER A 186 33.30 -2.43 -19.78
C SER A 186 32.55 -2.77 -18.47
N PRO A 187 33.13 -3.64 -17.62
CA PRO A 187 32.49 -4.14 -16.42
C PRO A 187 32.63 -3.13 -15.29
N SER A 188 31.58 -2.36 -15.02
CA SER A 188 31.50 -1.57 -13.78
C SER A 188 30.74 -2.39 -12.73
N SER A 189 31.39 -2.58 -11.59
CA SER A 189 30.81 -3.10 -10.37
C SER A 189 29.62 -2.23 -9.94
N SER A 190 28.42 -2.64 -10.32
CA SER A 190 27.17 -2.16 -9.75
C SER A 190 26.69 -3.19 -8.72
N PRO A 191 26.13 -2.77 -7.57
CA PRO A 191 25.54 -3.71 -6.63
C PRO A 191 24.38 -4.44 -7.32
N PRO A 192 24.12 -5.71 -6.99
CA PRO A 192 23.06 -6.47 -7.64
C PRO A 192 21.75 -5.74 -7.41
N SER A 193 20.98 -5.55 -8.48
CA SER A 193 19.67 -4.89 -8.48
C SER A 193 18.83 -5.33 -7.29
N ASP A 194 18.34 -4.35 -6.52
CA ASP A 194 17.62 -4.47 -5.25
C ASP A 194 16.51 -5.53 -5.22
N ILE A 195 16.02 -5.98 -6.37
CA ILE A 195 14.93 -6.96 -6.56
C ILE A 195 15.32 -8.37 -6.11
N ASP A 196 16.56 -8.81 -6.33
CA ASP A 196 16.99 -10.16 -5.91
C ASP A 196 17.21 -10.24 -4.40
N HIS A 197 17.77 -9.17 -3.83
CA HIS A 197 17.90 -9.03 -2.38
C HIS A 197 16.51 -9.05 -1.73
N LEU A 198 15.59 -8.33 -2.33
CA LEU A 198 14.23 -8.21 -1.89
C LEU A 198 13.43 -9.51 -1.92
N MET A 199 13.46 -10.23 -3.04
CA MET A 199 12.83 -11.54 -3.13
C MET A 199 13.41 -12.50 -2.09
N ARG A 200 14.73 -12.42 -1.86
CA ARG A 200 15.40 -13.22 -0.84
C ARG A 200 14.96 -12.86 0.56
N VAL A 201 14.82 -11.58 0.90
CA VAL A 201 14.34 -11.16 2.23
C VAL A 201 12.88 -11.55 2.44
N VAL A 202 12.01 -11.42 1.43
CA VAL A 202 10.63 -11.91 1.49
C VAL A 202 10.60 -13.43 1.73
N LEU A 203 11.38 -14.20 0.96
CA LEU A 203 11.46 -15.67 1.11
C LEU A 203 12.10 -16.11 2.43
N ASP A 204 13.15 -15.43 2.90
CA ASP A 204 13.83 -15.75 4.16
C ASP A 204 12.96 -15.43 5.37
N ASN A 205 12.21 -14.32 5.33
CA ASN A 205 11.25 -13.95 6.37
C ASN A 205 10.06 -14.93 6.41
N LEU A 206 9.58 -15.37 5.24
CA LEU A 206 8.58 -16.45 5.15
C LEU A 206 9.14 -17.75 5.73
N ASN A 207 10.34 -18.18 5.33
CA ASN A 207 10.99 -19.39 5.83
C ASN A 207 11.26 -19.37 7.33
N MET A 208 11.67 -18.24 7.91
CA MET A 208 11.85 -18.11 9.36
C MET A 208 10.51 -18.24 10.12
N ALA A 209 9.41 -17.72 9.57
CA ALA A 209 8.08 -17.93 10.12
C ALA A 209 7.58 -19.38 9.99
N PHE A 210 8.08 -20.15 9.01
CA PHE A 210 7.81 -21.59 8.89
C PHE A 210 8.64 -22.44 9.86
N LYS A 211 9.87 -22.03 10.19
CA LYS A 211 10.78 -22.78 11.09
C LYS A 211 10.39 -22.74 12.58
N GLN A 212 9.43 -21.90 12.99
CA GLN A 212 8.98 -21.79 14.38
C GLN A 212 7.81 -22.73 14.74
N ASP A 213 7.40 -23.65 13.87
CA ASP A 213 6.32 -24.61 14.11
C ASP A 213 6.85 -26.06 14.04
N PRO A 214 7.27 -26.67 15.17
CA PRO A 214 7.93 -27.98 15.18
C PRO A 214 7.02 -29.18 14.85
N ASP A 215 5.70 -28.99 14.71
CA ASP A 215 4.73 -30.10 14.59
C ASP A 215 4.24 -30.40 13.17
N LEU A 216 4.70 -29.66 12.15
CA LEU A 216 4.45 -30.02 10.74
C LEU A 216 5.51 -31.02 10.25
N LYS A 217 5.32 -32.30 10.60
CA LYS A 217 6.04 -33.40 9.95
C LYS A 217 5.58 -33.51 8.49
N TYR A 218 6.50 -33.24 7.57
CA TYR A 218 6.43 -33.64 6.17
C TYR A 218 6.31 -35.17 6.12
N ASP A 219 5.22 -35.66 5.51
CA ASP A 219 5.01 -37.08 5.19
C ASP A 219 5.41 -37.29 3.72
N PRO A 220 6.57 -37.92 3.45
CA PRO A 220 7.07 -38.13 2.09
C PRO A 220 6.26 -39.16 1.29
N ASP A 221 5.35 -39.91 1.92
CA ASP A 221 4.67 -41.05 1.30
C ASP A 221 3.23 -40.75 0.85
N HIS A 222 2.83 -39.48 0.76
CA HIS A 222 1.54 -39.11 0.18
C HIS A 222 1.64 -38.95 -1.35
N ASP A 223 1.60 -40.10 -2.02
CA ASP A 223 1.48 -40.25 -3.46
C ASP A 223 0.22 -39.55 -3.99
N GLY A 224 0.40 -38.56 -4.88
CA GLY A 224 -0.71 -37.79 -5.45
C GLY A 224 -0.32 -36.89 -6.62
N GLU A 225 0.13 -37.52 -7.70
CA GLU A 225 0.16 -37.04 -9.09
C GLU A 225 0.83 -35.67 -9.37
N GLU A 226 2.08 -35.75 -9.81
CA GLU A 226 2.63 -34.83 -10.80
C GLU A 226 1.85 -34.97 -12.11
N ILE A 227 1.16 -33.89 -12.51
CA ILE A 227 0.90 -33.62 -13.93
C ILE A 227 1.52 -32.26 -14.24
N GLY A 228 2.46 -32.31 -15.19
CA GLY A 228 3.24 -31.19 -15.68
C GLY A 228 2.42 -30.08 -16.30
N GLY A 229 3.06 -28.90 -16.32
CA GLY A 229 2.51 -27.63 -16.74
C GLY A 229 2.97 -26.60 -15.72
N GLU A 230 3.81 -25.65 -16.15
CA GLU A 230 4.39 -24.59 -15.33
C GLU A 230 3.35 -24.03 -14.33
N LYS A 231 3.44 -24.47 -13.07
CA LYS A 231 2.74 -23.79 -11.98
C LYS A 231 3.48 -22.49 -11.78
N GLY A 232 3.02 -21.47 -12.50
CA GLY A 232 3.66 -20.16 -12.56
C GLY A 232 3.99 -19.66 -11.16
N LEU A 233 5.11 -18.94 -11.05
CA LEU A 233 5.60 -18.34 -9.81
C LEU A 233 4.48 -17.66 -9.00
N GLY A 234 3.49 -17.08 -9.69
CA GLY A 234 2.28 -16.49 -9.12
C GLY A 234 1.38 -17.45 -8.33
N GLN A 235 1.16 -18.70 -8.77
CA GLN A 235 0.37 -19.69 -8.01
C GLN A 235 1.09 -20.12 -6.73
N THR A 236 2.42 -20.28 -6.80
CA THR A 236 3.24 -20.60 -5.63
C THR A 236 3.30 -19.43 -4.65
N ALA A 237 3.47 -18.20 -5.15
CA ALA A 237 3.42 -16.99 -4.34
C ALA A 237 2.04 -16.82 -3.68
N MET A 238 0.94 -16.95 -4.43
CA MET A 238 -0.43 -16.90 -3.93
C MET A 238 -0.71 -17.96 -2.86
N ARG A 239 -0.15 -19.18 -3.00
CA ARG A 239 -0.31 -20.24 -2.00
C ARG A 239 0.48 -19.93 -0.72
N CYS A 240 1.70 -19.43 -0.84
CA CYS A 240 2.51 -18.99 0.32
C CYS A 240 1.88 -17.81 1.05
N ILE A 241 1.33 -16.87 0.29
CA ILE A 241 0.63 -15.69 0.78
C ILE A 241 -0.71 -16.06 1.47
N SER A 242 -1.50 -16.94 0.86
CA SER A 242 -2.74 -17.46 1.45
C SER A 242 -2.45 -18.23 2.75
N ASN A 243 -1.36 -19.01 2.78
CA ASN A 243 -0.90 -19.71 3.96
C ASN A 243 -0.46 -18.74 5.09
N LEU A 244 0.27 -17.68 4.74
CA LEU A 244 0.65 -16.62 5.67
C LEU A 244 -0.59 -15.89 6.24
N ALA A 245 -1.58 -15.59 5.40
CA ALA A 245 -2.83 -14.96 5.82
C ALA A 245 -3.66 -15.86 6.76
N SER A 246 -3.73 -17.17 6.50
CA SER A 246 -4.38 -18.12 7.41
C SER A 246 -3.67 -18.23 8.76
N ARG A 247 -2.34 -18.05 8.79
CA ARG A 247 -1.56 -18.01 10.04
C ARG A 247 -1.76 -16.70 10.80
N LEU A 248 -1.91 -15.57 10.12
CA LEU A 248 -2.27 -14.28 10.72
C LEU A 248 -3.68 -14.31 11.36
N ASN A 249 -4.67 -14.92 10.71
CA ASN A 249 -6.02 -15.07 11.30
C ASN A 249 -6.03 -15.92 12.58
N ASN A 250 -5.19 -16.94 12.68
CA ASN A 250 -5.07 -17.74 13.91
C ASN A 250 -4.40 -16.98 15.07
N ILE A 251 -3.61 -15.94 14.78
CA ILE A 251 -3.06 -15.04 15.80
C ILE A 251 -4.16 -14.11 16.32
N THR A 252 -5.07 -13.62 15.46
CA THR A 252 -6.20 -12.77 15.87
C THR A 252 -7.23 -13.51 16.75
N VAL A 253 -7.38 -14.83 16.58
CA VAL A 253 -8.31 -15.64 17.41
C VAL A 253 -7.72 -15.98 18.79
N ARG A 254 -6.40 -15.91 18.98
CA ARG A 254 -5.76 -16.21 20.27
C ARG A 254 -5.63 -15.01 21.23
N THR A 255 -6.08 -13.82 20.85
CA THR A 255 -6.05 -12.61 21.72
C THR A 255 -7.42 -12.20 22.27
N VAL A 256 -8.40 -13.11 22.29
CA VAL A 256 -9.64 -12.93 23.05
C VAL A 256 -9.92 -14.19 23.88
N VAL A 257 -9.08 -14.42 24.90
CA VAL A 257 -9.46 -15.04 26.20
C VAL A 257 -8.63 -14.37 27.28
#